data_AF-A0A1V4X9L3-F1
#
_entry.id   AF-A0A1V4X9L3-F1
#
_cell.length_a   1.000
_cell.length_b   1.000
_cell.length_c   1.000
_cell.angle_alpha   90.00
_cell.angle_beta   90.00
_cell.angle_gamma   90.00
#
_symmetry.space_group_name_H-M   'P 1'
#
loop_
_entity.id
_entity.type
_entity.pdbx_description
1 polymer ?
#
loop_
_entity_poly.entity_id
_entity_poly.type
_entity_poly.pdbx_seq_one_letter_code
_entity_poly.pdbx_strand_id
1 'polypeptide(L)'
;MGILLACSVIVALLIGQRSGSLLWVSPYSLLVAAVYVVAMKLGYAHEKRRAAQMFEVLKAEERYGAISSRKAWLYFSFYAAITVAASIFLPSTAVEVAQQTGLGQTIVGTLFVALSTTLPELVVSISATRSGAIDLAVGNIFGSNIFNFLILAVSDLFFVQGPLFAFVSPRHLFSLVSIIAMTAVSVIGLTYRAEKKLFLLSFDSFVIFLIYAANVVALFLF
;
A
#
# COMPACT_ATOMS: atom_id res chain seq x y z
N MET A 1 -11.84 -1.91 -5.42
CA MET A 1 -11.52 -0.68 -4.66
C MET A 1 -10.14 -0.12 -5.01
N GLY A 2 -9.04 -0.87 -4.85
CA GLY A 2 -7.69 -0.39 -5.20
C GLY A 2 -7.51 0.12 -6.65
N ILE A 3 -8.10 -0.57 -7.63
CA ILE A 3 -8.07 -0.13 -9.05
C ILE A 3 -8.75 1.23 -9.24
N LEU A 4 -9.88 1.49 -8.57
CA LEU A 4 -10.60 2.77 -8.69
C LEU A 4 -9.76 3.92 -8.12
N LEU A 5 -9.07 3.69 -7.00
CA LEU A 5 -8.16 4.67 -6.42
C LEU A 5 -6.95 4.93 -7.32
N ALA A 6 -6.33 3.88 -7.87
CA ALA A 6 -5.24 4.03 -8.82
C ALA A 6 -5.66 4.83 -10.07
N CYS A 7 -6.84 4.54 -10.64
CA CYS A 7 -7.40 5.32 -11.75
C CYS A 7 -7.61 6.79 -11.36
N SER A 8 -8.10 7.08 -10.16
CA SER A 8 -8.29 8.47 -9.70
C SER A 8 -6.96 9.23 -9.59
N VAL A 9 -5.87 8.56 -9.19
CA VAL A 9 -4.53 9.15 -9.16
C VAL A 9 -3.94 9.35 -10.56
N ILE A 10 -4.21 8.45 -11.51
CA ILE A 10 -3.81 8.65 -12.91
C ILE A 10 -4.49 9.90 -13.48
N VAL A 11 -5.79 10.05 -13.26
CA VAL A 11 -6.53 11.27 -13.64
C VAL A 11 -5.92 12.50 -12.97
N ALA A 12 -5.58 12.41 -11.68
CA ALA A 12 -4.91 13.47 -10.93
C ALA A 12 -3.58 13.90 -11.55
N LEU A 13 -2.75 12.96 -12.01
CA LEU A 13 -1.46 13.29 -12.64
C LEU A 13 -1.61 13.88 -14.04
N LEU A 14 -2.53 13.34 -14.84
CA LEU A 14 -2.71 13.78 -16.23
C LEU A 14 -3.32 15.19 -16.33
N ILE A 15 -4.21 15.54 -15.41
CA ILE A 15 -4.93 16.83 -15.42
C ILE A 15 -4.38 17.78 -14.33
N GLY A 16 -3.65 17.28 -13.35
CA GLY A 16 -2.99 18.05 -12.28
C GLY A 16 -2.05 19.14 -12.77
N GLN A 17 -1.35 18.89 -13.87
CA GLN A 17 -0.48 19.92 -14.48
C GLN A 17 -1.26 21.06 -15.16
N ARG A 18 -2.58 20.91 -15.36
CA ARG A 18 -3.45 21.90 -16.01
C ARG A 18 -4.46 22.56 -15.07
N SER A 19 -4.66 22.04 -13.86
CA SER A 19 -5.62 22.63 -12.91
C SER A 19 -4.94 23.64 -11.99
N GLY A 20 -5.61 24.75 -11.70
CA GLY A 20 -5.20 25.64 -10.60
C GLY A 20 -5.24 24.94 -9.24
N SER A 21 -4.54 25.50 -8.25
CA SER A 21 -4.62 25.05 -6.87
C SER A 21 -5.89 25.58 -6.20
N LEU A 22 -6.47 24.78 -5.30
CA LEU A 22 -7.42 25.30 -4.32
C LEU A 22 -6.62 25.63 -3.07
N LEU A 23 -6.39 26.91 -2.79
CA LEU A 23 -5.35 27.38 -1.86
C LEU A 23 -3.95 26.93 -2.36
N TRP A 24 -3.38 25.89 -1.77
CA TRP A 24 -2.14 25.22 -2.20
C TRP A 24 -2.34 23.72 -2.46
N VAL A 25 -3.52 23.18 -2.16
CA VAL A 25 -3.84 21.75 -2.27
C VAL A 25 -4.44 21.47 -3.63
N SER A 26 -4.10 20.31 -4.19
CA SER A 26 -4.70 19.80 -5.40
C SER A 26 -6.18 19.43 -5.18
N PRO A 27 -7.12 19.90 -6.02
CA PRO A 27 -8.51 19.41 -5.96
C PRO A 27 -8.59 17.89 -6.18
N TYR A 28 -7.59 17.29 -6.82
CA TYR A 28 -7.51 15.84 -6.98
C TYR A 28 -7.20 15.09 -5.70
N SER A 29 -6.52 15.70 -4.73
CA SER A 29 -6.32 15.10 -3.40
C SER A 29 -7.64 14.92 -2.67
N LEU A 30 -8.55 15.89 -2.80
CA LEU A 30 -9.90 15.79 -2.26
C LEU A 30 -10.69 14.68 -2.97
N LEU A 31 -10.52 14.52 -4.28
CA LEU A 31 -11.13 13.43 -5.03
C LEU A 31 -10.61 12.07 -4.55
N VAL A 32 -9.29 11.89 -4.43
CA VAL A 32 -8.68 10.65 -3.93
C VAL A 32 -9.16 10.33 -2.52
N ALA A 33 -9.22 11.32 -1.62
CA ALA A 33 -9.75 11.16 -0.27
C ALA A 33 -11.25 10.79 -0.26
N ALA A 34 -12.07 11.42 -1.11
CA ALA A 34 -13.49 11.09 -1.23
C ALA A 34 -13.70 9.66 -1.76
N VAL A 35 -12.99 9.27 -2.81
CA VAL A 35 -13.00 7.90 -3.36
C VAL A 35 -12.53 6.91 -2.30
N TYR A 36 -11.52 7.24 -1.49
CA TYR A 36 -11.05 6.42 -0.38
C TYR A 36 -12.15 6.21 0.66
N VAL A 37 -12.83 7.28 1.09
CA VAL A 37 -13.92 7.18 2.09
C VAL A 37 -15.07 6.32 1.55
N VAL A 38 -15.45 6.47 0.29
CA VAL A 38 -16.46 5.64 -0.36
C VAL A 38 -16.00 4.18 -0.42
N ALA A 39 -14.77 3.93 -0.86
CA ALA A 39 -14.18 2.59 -0.92
C ALA A 39 -14.17 1.90 0.44
N MET A 40 -13.78 2.62 1.51
CA MET A 40 -13.77 2.13 2.88
C MET A 40 -15.18 1.83 3.39
N LYS A 41 -16.16 2.71 3.14
CA LYS A 41 -17.55 2.48 3.54
C LYS A 41 -18.14 1.25 2.85
N LEU A 42 -17.88 1.09 1.55
CA LEU A 42 -18.31 -0.07 0.78
C LEU A 42 -17.63 -1.35 1.28
N GLY A 43 -16.31 -1.33 1.52
CA GLY A 43 -15.56 -2.47 2.07
C GLY A 43 -16.07 -2.89 3.45
N TYR A 44 -16.20 -1.93 4.38
CA TYR A 44 -16.72 -2.18 5.72
C TYR A 44 -18.13 -2.77 5.71
N ALA A 45 -19.02 -2.27 4.83
CA ALA A 45 -20.37 -2.79 4.70
C ALA A 45 -20.40 -4.26 4.25
N HIS A 46 -19.45 -4.68 3.40
CA HIS A 46 -19.34 -6.07 2.94
C HIS A 46 -18.65 -6.99 3.98
N GLU A 47 -17.70 -6.47 4.76
CA GLU A 47 -16.87 -7.27 5.66
C GLU A 47 -17.41 -7.40 7.09
N LYS A 48 -18.33 -6.53 7.53
CA LYS A 48 -18.82 -6.51 8.93
C LYS A 48 -19.35 -7.87 9.45
N ARG A 49 -19.90 -8.71 8.58
CA ARG A 49 -20.36 -10.07 8.94
C ARG A 49 -19.22 -11.11 8.99
N ARG A 50 -18.22 -10.99 8.10
CA ARG A 50 -17.05 -11.89 8.05
C ARG A 50 -16.03 -11.58 9.15
N ALA A 51 -15.81 -10.31 9.47
CA ALA A 51 -14.85 -9.89 10.50
C ALA A 51 -15.25 -10.43 11.89
N ALA A 52 -16.54 -10.42 12.22
CA ALA A 52 -17.05 -10.98 13.47
C ALA A 52 -16.88 -12.51 13.53
N GLN A 53 -17.15 -13.21 12.41
CA GLN A 53 -16.93 -14.66 12.31
C GLN A 53 -15.46 -15.04 12.39
N MET A 54 -14.57 -14.27 11.75
CA MET A 54 -13.12 -14.48 11.79
C MET A 54 -12.57 -14.30 13.21
N PHE A 55 -13.02 -13.25 13.91
CA PHE A 55 -12.63 -13.01 15.30
C PHE A 55 -13.06 -14.16 16.23
N GLU A 56 -14.27 -14.70 16.04
CA GLU A 56 -14.75 -15.85 16.80
C GLU A 56 -13.99 -17.15 16.46
N VAL A 57 -13.61 -17.40 15.20
CA VAL A 57 -12.79 -18.56 14.80
C VAL A 57 -11.39 -18.48 15.41
N LEU A 58 -10.72 -17.33 15.34
CA LEU A 58 -9.38 -17.14 15.93
C LEU A 58 -9.38 -17.27 17.46
N LYS A 59 -10.51 -16.91 18.09
CA LYS A 59 -10.72 -17.04 19.52
C LYS A 59 -11.06 -18.48 19.91
N ALA A 60 -11.81 -19.21 19.08
CA ALA A 60 -12.18 -20.61 19.29
C ALA A 60 -11.00 -21.59 19.08
N GLU A 61 -10.03 -21.24 18.22
CA GLU A 61 -8.82 -22.05 17.99
C GLU A 61 -7.73 -21.89 19.07
N GLU A 62 -7.94 -21.09 20.14
CA GLU A 62 -6.94 -20.82 21.21
C GLU A 62 -5.52 -20.44 20.69
N ARG A 63 -5.41 -19.98 19.44
CA ARG A 63 -4.12 -19.77 18.75
C ARG A 63 -3.39 -18.49 19.17
N TYR A 64 -4.11 -17.55 19.74
CA TYR A 64 -3.55 -16.40 20.45
C TYR A 64 -3.78 -16.63 21.94
N GLY A 65 -2.75 -17.05 22.67
CA GLY A 65 -2.81 -17.15 24.12
C GLY A 65 -3.38 -15.86 24.70
N ALA A 66 -4.22 -15.95 25.73
CA ALA A 66 -5.01 -14.85 26.26
C ALA A 66 -4.13 -13.70 26.83
N ILE A 67 -3.57 -12.88 25.96
CA ILE A 67 -2.93 -11.63 26.33
C ILE A 67 -4.05 -10.73 26.82
N SER A 68 -3.97 -10.33 28.09
CA SER A 68 -4.89 -9.35 28.67
C SER A 68 -5.02 -8.13 27.75
N SER A 69 -6.25 -7.64 27.52
CA SER A 69 -6.52 -6.53 26.60
C SER A 69 -5.67 -5.30 26.88
N ARG A 70 -5.34 -5.03 28.15
CA ARG A 70 -4.44 -3.93 28.54
C ARG A 70 -3.01 -4.15 28.04
N LYS A 71 -2.48 -5.37 28.17
CA LYS A 71 -1.13 -5.73 27.66
C LYS A 71 -1.09 -5.67 26.12
N ALA A 72 -2.17 -6.10 25.46
CA ALA A 72 -2.27 -6.02 24.00
C ALA A 72 -2.21 -4.56 23.50
N TRP A 73 -2.99 -3.66 24.10
CA TRP A 73 -2.93 -2.23 23.78
C TRP A 73 -1.57 -1.60 24.09
N LEU A 74 -0.96 -1.94 25.24
CA LEU A 74 0.37 -1.44 25.61
C LEU A 74 1.44 -1.86 24.60
N TYR A 75 1.51 -3.16 24.25
CA TYR A 75 2.46 -3.63 23.25
C TYR A 75 2.19 -3.02 21.88
N PHE A 76 0.93 -2.96 21.45
CA PHE A 76 0.55 -2.33 20.19
C PHE A 76 1.02 -0.87 20.14
N SER A 77 0.68 -0.06 21.14
CA SER A 77 1.08 1.35 21.19
C SER A 77 2.59 1.53 21.25
N PHE A 78 3.30 0.68 22.00
CA PHE A 78 4.76 0.74 22.10
C PHE A 78 5.43 0.44 20.75
N TYR A 79 5.05 -0.66 20.07
CA TYR A 79 5.61 -0.99 18.76
C TYR A 79 5.20 0.01 17.68
N ALA A 80 3.95 0.48 17.70
CA ALA A 80 3.49 1.53 16.78
C ALA A 80 4.31 2.82 16.94
N ALA A 81 4.61 3.23 18.19
CA ALA A 81 5.45 4.40 18.44
C ALA A 81 6.87 4.23 17.89
N ILE A 82 7.48 3.05 18.05
CA ILE A 82 8.80 2.75 17.47
C ILE A 82 8.75 2.83 15.94
N THR A 83 7.73 2.24 15.31
CA THR A 83 7.57 2.28 13.86
C THR A 83 7.43 3.73 13.37
N VAL A 84 6.59 4.54 14.01
CA VAL A 84 6.42 5.95 13.66
C VAL A 84 7.74 6.71 13.81
N ALA A 85 8.46 6.52 14.93
CA ALA A 85 9.75 7.16 15.14
C ALA A 85 10.74 6.78 14.03
N ALA A 86 10.86 5.50 13.68
CA ALA A 86 11.72 5.05 12.58
C ALA A 86 11.31 5.65 11.23
N SER A 87 10.01 5.73 10.94
CA SER A 87 9.48 6.31 9.70
C SER A 87 9.78 7.80 9.54
N ILE A 88 9.92 8.56 10.65
CA ILE A 88 10.27 9.98 10.60
C ILE A 88 11.71 10.19 10.08
N PHE A 89 12.65 9.33 10.47
CA PHE A 89 14.06 9.45 10.04
C PHE A 89 14.33 8.86 8.65
N LEU A 90 13.45 7.97 8.18
CA LEU A 90 13.64 7.24 6.93
C LEU A 90 13.89 8.12 5.69
N PRO A 91 13.16 9.23 5.45
CA PRO A 91 13.38 10.07 4.27
C PRO A 91 14.76 10.73 4.26
N SER A 92 15.21 11.29 5.40
CA SER A 92 16.54 11.90 5.50
C SER A 92 17.65 10.89 5.26
N THR A 93 17.54 9.69 5.86
CA THR A 93 18.51 8.62 5.65
C THR A 93 18.52 8.16 4.19
N ALA A 94 17.36 8.08 3.54
CA ALA A 94 17.27 7.71 2.13
C ALA A 94 17.97 8.72 1.21
N VAL A 95 17.81 10.03 1.46
CA VAL A 95 18.50 11.07 0.69
C VAL A 95 20.02 10.99 0.87
N GLU A 96 20.48 10.78 2.11
CA GLU A 96 21.90 10.65 2.41
C GLU A 96 22.51 9.40 1.78
N VAL A 97 21.82 8.26 1.85
CA VAL A 97 22.22 7.03 1.16
C VAL A 97 22.29 7.26 -0.35
N ALA A 98 21.32 7.94 -0.96
CA ALA A 98 21.34 8.25 -2.38
C ALA A 98 22.57 9.10 -2.78
N GLN A 99 22.93 10.08 -1.95
CA GLN A 99 24.09 10.94 -2.17
C GLN A 99 25.42 10.17 -2.01
N GLN A 100 25.56 9.38 -0.96
CA GLN A 100 26.81 8.66 -0.67
C GLN A 100 27.05 7.48 -1.62
N THR A 101 25.99 6.81 -2.09
CA THR A 101 26.11 5.66 -3.01
C THR A 101 26.10 6.05 -4.48
N GLY A 102 25.67 7.28 -4.80
CA GLY A 102 25.42 7.72 -6.18
C GLY A 102 24.18 7.09 -6.83
N LEU A 103 23.43 6.26 -6.09
CA LEU A 103 22.15 5.71 -6.53
C LEU A 103 21.12 6.84 -6.41
N GLY A 104 20.79 7.51 -7.52
CA GLY A 104 19.92 8.70 -7.51
C GLY A 104 18.64 8.56 -6.65
N GLN A 105 18.13 9.68 -6.12
CA GLN A 105 17.06 9.70 -5.11
C GLN A 105 15.81 8.88 -5.50
N THR A 106 15.45 8.86 -6.78
CA THR A 106 14.33 8.05 -7.29
C THR A 106 14.54 6.55 -7.03
N ILE A 107 15.76 6.05 -7.18
CA ILE A 107 16.12 4.65 -6.98
C ILE A 107 15.97 4.28 -5.50
N VAL A 108 16.55 5.11 -4.63
CA VAL A 108 16.50 4.88 -3.18
C VAL A 108 15.07 4.98 -2.67
N GLY A 109 14.30 5.96 -3.15
CA GLY A 109 12.88 6.09 -2.82
C GLY A 109 12.04 4.91 -3.31
N THR A 110 12.17 4.52 -4.58
CA THR A 110 11.32 3.50 -5.19
C THR A 110 11.62 2.09 -4.69
N LEU A 111 12.88 1.79 -4.35
CA LEU A 111 13.27 0.45 -3.92
C LEU A 111 13.45 0.37 -2.40
N PHE A 112 14.35 1.15 -1.82
CA PHE A 112 14.72 0.99 -0.41
C PHE A 112 13.67 1.53 0.55
N VAL A 113 13.12 2.73 0.28
CA VAL A 113 12.06 3.30 1.11
C VAL A 113 10.77 2.50 0.96
N ALA A 114 10.41 2.11 -0.27
CA ALA A 114 9.24 1.26 -0.51
C ALA A 114 9.36 -0.12 0.17
N LEU A 115 10.53 -0.78 0.10
CA LEU A 115 10.76 -2.04 0.81
C LEU A 115 10.65 -1.84 2.33
N SER A 116 11.29 -0.80 2.87
CA SER A 116 11.29 -0.54 4.32
C SER A 116 9.88 -0.31 4.88
N THR A 117 9.03 0.38 4.12
CA THR A 117 7.63 0.67 4.52
C THR A 117 6.69 -0.53 4.32
N THR A 118 7.00 -1.44 3.39
CA THR A 118 6.20 -2.64 3.11
C THR A 118 6.60 -3.86 3.96
N LEU A 119 7.81 -3.86 4.54
CA LEU A 119 8.29 -4.95 5.40
C LEU A 119 7.35 -5.28 6.58
N PRO A 120 6.81 -4.30 7.34
CA PRO A 120 5.84 -4.57 8.40
C PRO A 120 4.61 -5.33 7.89
N GLU A 121 4.11 -4.94 6.71
CA GLU A 121 2.93 -5.54 6.09
C GLU A 121 3.20 -6.98 5.65
N LEU A 122 4.40 -7.23 5.12
CA LEU A 122 4.87 -8.58 4.77
C LEU A 122 4.88 -9.48 6.01
N VAL A 123 5.45 -9.00 7.12
CA VAL A 123 5.54 -9.76 8.38
C VAL A 123 4.15 -10.08 8.92
N VAL A 124 3.22 -9.10 8.94
CA VAL A 124 1.83 -9.32 9.37
C VAL A 124 1.13 -10.34 8.47
N SER A 125 1.27 -10.22 7.15
CA SER A 125 0.64 -11.12 6.18
C SER A 125 1.15 -12.56 6.29
N ILE A 126 2.46 -12.75 6.46
CA ILE A 126 3.08 -14.07 6.70
C ILE A 126 2.59 -14.65 8.02
N SER A 127 2.58 -13.85 9.09
CA SER A 127 2.13 -14.29 10.42
C SER A 127 0.65 -14.71 10.42
N ALA A 128 -0.21 -13.91 9.79
CA ALA A 128 -1.62 -14.21 9.62
C ALA A 128 -1.82 -15.49 8.78
N THR A 129 -1.09 -15.65 7.69
CA THR A 129 -1.15 -16.84 6.82
C THR A 129 -0.73 -18.10 7.57
N ARG A 130 0.40 -18.05 8.30
CA ARG A 130 0.89 -19.18 9.13
C ARG A 130 -0.08 -19.55 10.25
N SER A 131 -0.86 -18.59 10.71
CA SER A 131 -1.88 -18.78 11.75
C SER A 131 -3.24 -19.20 11.19
N GLY A 132 -3.35 -19.49 9.89
CA GLY A 132 -4.61 -19.87 9.22
C GLY A 132 -5.59 -18.70 8.99
N ALA A 133 -5.21 -17.48 9.38
CA ALA A 133 -6.02 -16.27 9.24
C ALA A 133 -5.91 -15.68 7.82
N ILE A 134 -6.32 -16.43 6.80
CA ILE A 134 -6.11 -16.05 5.39
C ILE A 134 -6.86 -14.76 5.04
N ASP A 135 -8.11 -14.57 5.50
CA ASP A 135 -8.81 -13.31 5.20
C ASP A 135 -8.17 -12.11 5.88
N LEU A 136 -7.48 -12.30 7.03
CA LEU A 136 -6.71 -11.23 7.67
C LEU A 136 -5.46 -10.87 6.86
N ALA A 137 -4.76 -11.88 6.33
CA ALA A 137 -3.61 -11.65 5.45
C ALA A 137 -4.01 -10.91 4.17
N VAL A 138 -5.12 -11.34 3.54
CA VAL A 138 -5.70 -10.68 2.35
C VAL A 138 -6.16 -9.26 2.69
N GLY A 139 -6.89 -9.08 3.80
CA GLY A 139 -7.35 -7.78 4.28
C GLY A 139 -6.20 -6.80 4.54
N ASN A 140 -5.10 -7.28 5.11
CA ASN A 140 -3.88 -6.48 5.31
C ASN A 140 -3.30 -6.00 3.96
N ILE A 141 -3.10 -6.91 3.00
CA ILE A 141 -2.51 -6.56 1.69
C ILE A 141 -3.38 -5.53 0.93
N PHE A 142 -4.69 -5.77 0.81
CA PHE A 142 -5.56 -4.87 0.06
C PHE A 142 -5.89 -3.59 0.84
N GLY A 143 -6.02 -3.67 2.16
CA GLY A 143 -6.26 -2.54 3.04
C GLY A 143 -5.11 -1.55 3.03
N SER A 144 -3.86 -2.03 3.17
CA SER A 144 -2.66 -1.21 3.05
C SER A 144 -2.52 -0.54 1.69
N ASN A 145 -2.78 -1.27 0.60
CA ASN A 145 -2.75 -0.68 -0.74
C ASN A 145 -3.77 0.46 -0.91
N ILE A 146 -4.96 0.33 -0.31
CA ILE A 146 -5.98 1.39 -0.32
C ILE A 146 -5.54 2.57 0.56
N PHE A 147 -4.97 2.29 1.74
CA PHE A 147 -4.46 3.30 2.66
C PHE A 147 -3.30 4.12 2.07
N ASN A 148 -2.42 3.51 1.28
CA ASN A 148 -1.32 4.21 0.61
C ASN A 148 -1.81 5.34 -0.32
N PHE A 149 -2.98 5.18 -0.94
CA PHE A 149 -3.58 6.28 -1.73
C PHE A 149 -4.09 7.43 -0.85
N LEU A 150 -4.59 7.15 0.35
CA LEU A 150 -4.92 8.19 1.32
C LEU A 150 -3.66 8.95 1.76
N ILE A 151 -2.54 8.25 1.98
CA ILE A 151 -1.26 8.89 2.32
C ILE A 151 -0.88 9.91 1.24
N LEU A 152 -1.05 9.60 -0.06
CA LEU A 152 -0.79 10.57 -1.14
C LEU A 152 -1.66 11.83 -1.02
N ALA A 153 -2.96 11.68 -0.77
CA ALA A 153 -3.87 12.81 -0.58
C ALA A 153 -3.51 13.65 0.65
N VAL A 154 -3.10 12.99 1.74
CA VAL A 154 -2.65 13.67 2.97
C VAL A 154 -1.30 14.36 2.76
N SER A 155 -0.36 13.74 2.05
CA SER A 155 0.95 14.34 1.73
C SER A 155 0.81 15.63 0.94
N ASP A 156 -0.16 15.73 0.04
CA ASP A 156 -0.45 16.97 -0.70
C ASP A 156 -0.95 18.10 0.22
N LEU A 157 -1.63 17.79 1.33
CA LEU A 157 -2.04 18.80 2.33
C LEU A 157 -0.83 19.44 3.03
N PHE A 158 0.21 18.64 3.27
CA PHE A 158 1.45 19.08 3.94
C PHE A 158 2.48 19.67 2.97
N PHE A 159 2.30 19.46 1.67
CA PHE A 159 3.18 20.02 0.65
C PHE A 159 2.77 21.46 0.32
N VAL A 160 3.26 22.42 1.12
CA VAL A 160 2.88 23.85 1.03
C VAL A 160 3.47 24.61 -0.18
N GLN A 161 4.30 23.96 -0.99
CA GLN A 161 4.97 24.58 -2.15
C GLN A 161 4.08 24.64 -3.40
N GLY A 162 2.86 24.08 -3.33
CA GLY A 162 1.89 24.02 -4.42
C GLY A 162 1.29 22.61 -4.52
N PRO A 163 0.50 22.30 -5.57
CA PRO A 163 -0.09 20.96 -5.72
C PRO A 163 1.00 19.90 -5.93
N LEU A 164 1.17 18.95 -5.02
CA LEU A 164 2.13 17.85 -5.06
C LEU A 164 2.11 17.14 -6.42
N PHE A 165 0.92 16.84 -6.93
CA PHE A 165 0.75 16.16 -8.22
C PHE A 165 1.30 16.94 -9.43
N ALA A 166 1.48 18.26 -9.32
CA ALA A 166 2.13 19.07 -10.37
C ALA A 166 3.66 18.93 -10.35
N PHE A 167 4.26 18.58 -9.21
CA PHE A 167 5.71 18.39 -9.04
C PHE A 167 6.15 16.93 -9.25
N VAL A 168 5.21 16.00 -9.34
CA VAL A 168 5.50 14.59 -9.60
C VAL A 168 5.91 14.39 -11.07
N SER A 169 7.01 13.66 -11.27
CA SER A 169 7.48 13.31 -12.61
C SER A 169 6.45 12.43 -13.34
N PRO A 170 6.16 12.70 -14.63
CA PRO A 170 5.28 11.85 -15.45
C PRO A 170 5.73 10.38 -15.54
N ARG A 171 7.01 10.09 -15.23
CA ARG A 171 7.57 8.74 -15.18
C ARG A 171 6.81 7.80 -14.24
N HIS A 172 6.18 8.33 -13.19
CA HIS A 172 5.39 7.54 -12.25
C HIS A 172 4.05 7.04 -12.82
N LEU A 173 3.64 7.49 -14.02
CA LEU A 173 2.45 6.97 -14.70
C LEU A 173 2.57 5.47 -14.98
N PHE A 174 3.77 4.99 -15.37
CA PHE A 174 4.01 3.57 -15.58
C PHE A 174 3.77 2.76 -14.31
N SER A 175 4.22 3.26 -13.16
CA SER A 175 4.02 2.59 -11.88
C SER A 175 2.54 2.50 -11.48
N LEU A 176 1.73 3.52 -11.78
CA LEU A 176 0.29 3.47 -11.53
C LEU A 176 -0.42 2.43 -12.41
N VAL A 177 -0.03 2.32 -13.68
CA VAL A 177 -0.56 1.28 -14.58
C VAL A 177 -0.16 -0.10 -14.10
N SER A 178 1.09 -0.29 -13.67
CA SER A 178 1.56 -1.55 -13.10
C SER A 178 0.81 -1.94 -11.83
N ILE A 179 0.48 -0.98 -10.96
CA ILE A 179 -0.36 -1.23 -9.76
C ILE A 179 -1.74 -1.76 -10.16
N ILE A 180 -2.37 -1.19 -11.19
CA ILE A 180 -3.66 -1.66 -11.70
C ILE A 180 -3.54 -3.09 -12.23
N ALA A 181 -2.52 -3.36 -13.05
CA ALA A 181 -2.28 -4.68 -13.62
C ALA A 181 -2.03 -5.75 -12.54
N MET A 182 -1.15 -5.47 -11.58
CA MET A 182 -0.85 -6.37 -10.46
C MET A 182 -2.08 -6.63 -9.59
N THR A 183 -2.89 -5.59 -9.33
CA THR A 183 -4.14 -5.72 -8.57
C THR A 183 -5.14 -6.61 -9.32
N ALA A 184 -5.26 -6.43 -10.64
CA ALA A 184 -6.13 -7.26 -11.47
C ALA A 184 -5.72 -8.74 -11.45
N VAL A 185 -4.42 -9.02 -11.64
CA VAL A 185 -3.88 -10.40 -11.55
C VAL A 185 -4.13 -11.00 -10.17
N SER A 186 -3.95 -10.23 -9.10
CA SER A 186 -4.21 -10.69 -7.73
C SER A 186 -5.68 -11.08 -7.51
N VAL A 187 -6.62 -10.26 -8.00
CA VAL A 187 -8.06 -10.55 -7.91
C VAL A 187 -8.43 -11.78 -8.74
N ILE A 188 -7.87 -11.93 -9.94
CA ILE A 188 -8.07 -13.10 -10.78
C ILE A 188 -7.54 -14.35 -10.08
N GLY A 189 -6.32 -14.31 -9.54
CA GLY A 189 -5.71 -15.43 -8.81
C GLY A 189 -6.54 -15.88 -7.61
N LEU A 190 -7.08 -14.92 -6.84
CA LEU A 190 -7.96 -15.21 -5.70
C LEU A 190 -9.31 -15.80 -6.12
N THR A 191 -9.85 -15.38 -7.26
CA THR A 191 -11.15 -15.84 -7.76
C THR A 191 -11.05 -17.22 -8.42
N TYR A 192 -9.99 -17.44 -9.20
CA TYR A 192 -9.84 -18.64 -10.03
C TYR A 192 -9.11 -19.78 -9.30
N ARG A 193 -8.60 -19.55 -8.07
CA ARG A 193 -7.85 -20.51 -7.23
C ARG A 193 -6.98 -21.45 -8.08
N ALA A 194 -5.94 -20.92 -8.70
CA ALA A 194 -5.07 -21.72 -9.58
C ALA A 194 -4.45 -22.89 -8.79
N GLU A 195 -4.94 -24.11 -9.01
CA GLU A 195 -4.46 -25.32 -8.33
C GLU A 195 -3.03 -25.70 -8.73
N LYS A 196 -2.50 -25.10 -9.81
CA LYS A 196 -1.16 -25.38 -10.34
C LYS A 196 -0.11 -24.51 -9.65
N LYS A 197 0.50 -25.06 -8.61
CA LYS A 197 1.74 -24.53 -8.02
C LYS A 197 2.92 -24.92 -8.90
N LEU A 198 3.75 -23.96 -9.30
CA LEU A 198 5.07 -24.24 -9.86
C LEU A 198 6.09 -24.14 -8.72
N PHE A 199 6.53 -25.29 -8.23
CA PHE A 199 7.54 -25.45 -7.18
C PHE A 199 7.13 -24.91 -5.78
N LEU A 200 7.13 -23.59 -5.59
CA LEU A 200 6.83 -22.89 -4.32
C LEU A 200 5.90 -21.67 -4.51
N LEU A 201 5.71 -21.19 -5.74
CA LEU A 201 4.97 -19.97 -6.06
C LEU A 201 3.77 -20.29 -6.96
N SER A 202 2.63 -19.65 -6.71
CA SER A 202 1.49 -19.70 -7.64
C SER A 202 1.82 -18.93 -8.92
N PHE A 203 1.28 -19.35 -10.06
CA PHE A 203 1.54 -18.71 -11.36
C PHE A 203 1.20 -17.21 -11.36
N ASP A 204 0.10 -16.84 -10.70
CA ASP A 204 -0.33 -15.48 -10.44
C ASP A 204 0.73 -14.64 -9.70
N SER A 205 1.37 -15.19 -8.66
CA SER A 205 2.46 -14.52 -7.94
C SER A 205 3.69 -14.31 -8.82
N PHE A 206 3.99 -15.25 -9.72
CA PHE A 206 5.10 -15.11 -10.67
C PHE A 206 4.83 -14.00 -11.69
N VAL A 207 3.61 -13.93 -12.22
CA VAL A 207 3.18 -12.84 -13.12
C VAL A 207 3.25 -11.48 -12.43
N ILE A 208 2.79 -11.38 -11.17
CA ILE A 208 2.89 -10.16 -10.37
C ILE A 208 4.36 -9.72 -10.21
N PHE A 209 5.25 -10.66 -9.90
CA PHE A 209 6.69 -10.38 -9.78
C PHE A 209 7.29 -9.86 -11.09
N LEU A 210 6.93 -10.46 -12.23
CA LEU A 210 7.40 -10.00 -13.54
C LEU A 210 6.90 -8.60 -13.87
N ILE A 211 5.63 -8.28 -13.59
CA ILE A 211 5.09 -6.92 -13.80
C ILE A 211 5.82 -5.91 -12.92
N TYR A 212 6.10 -6.25 -11.66
CA TYR A 212 6.86 -5.41 -10.76
C TYR A 212 8.30 -5.19 -11.25
N ALA A 213 9.00 -6.25 -11.66
CA ALA A 213 10.35 -6.16 -12.19
C ALA A 213 10.39 -5.31 -13.47
N ALA A 214 9.42 -5.49 -14.37
CA ALA A 214 9.30 -4.68 -15.57
C ALA A 214 9.04 -3.20 -15.25
N ASN A 215 8.19 -2.88 -14.27
CA ASN A 215 7.98 -1.51 -13.80
C ASN A 215 9.27 -0.88 -13.28
N VAL A 216 9.99 -1.62 -12.44
CA VAL A 216 11.27 -1.17 -11.87
C VAL A 216 12.25 -0.87 -12.99
N VAL A 217 12.43 -1.78 -13.95
CA VAL A 217 13.30 -1.57 -15.13
C VAL A 217 12.83 -0.38 -15.98
N ALA A 218 11.53 -0.25 -16.24
CA ALA A 218 11.01 0.88 -17.02
C ALA A 218 11.29 2.22 -16.33
N LEU A 219 11.13 2.30 -15.01
CA LEU A 219 11.42 3.49 -14.22
C LEU A 219 12.92 3.83 -14.19
N PHE A 220 13.79 2.85 -14.39
CA PHE A 220 15.23 3.07 -14.56
C PHE A 220 15.62 3.55 -15.96
N LEU A 221 14.94 3.07 -17.00
CA LEU A 221 15.30 3.34 -18.39
C LEU A 221 14.69 4.63 -18.95
N PHE A 222 13.53 5.06 -18.44
CA PHE A 222 12.76 6.21 -18.93
C PHE A 222 12.56 7.26 -17.83
#